data_AF-A0A6N7PJY6-F1
#
_entry.id   AF-A0A6N7PJY6-F1
#
_cell.length_a   1.000
_cell.length_b   1.000
_cell.length_c   1.000
_cell.angle_alpha   90.00
_cell.angle_beta   90.00
_cell.angle_gamma   90.00
#
_symmetry.space_group_name_H-M   'P 1'
#
loop_
_entity.id
_entity.type
_entity.pdbx_description
1 polymer ?
#
loop_
_entity_poly.entity_id
_entity_poly.type
_entity_poly.pdbx_seq_one_letter_code
_entity_poly.pdbx_strand_id
1 'polypeptide(L)'
;MQLVRLLLQFALGIALPYAVQRWDKGRLPEERRARAWNAATWGAAVWWYGPLSMIAWGWVTRRETGLVGAVRGAFGMVLGAVACLLVVLVSLGVDLAFAWAFGLPIDLGD
;
A
#
# COMPACT_ATOMS: atom_id res chain seq x y z
N MET A 1 -12.49 17.88 15.34
CA MET A 1 -12.08 16.45 15.28
C MET A 1 -11.97 15.89 13.86
N GLN A 2 -12.75 16.38 12.89
CA GLN A 2 -12.62 15.97 11.47
C GLN A 2 -11.21 16.16 10.91
N LEU A 3 -10.56 17.30 11.19
CA LEU A 3 -9.16 17.54 10.77
C LEU A 3 -8.20 16.48 11.30
N VAL A 4 -8.37 16.03 12.55
CA VAL A 4 -7.50 15.00 13.16
C VAL A 4 -7.71 13.65 12.48
N ARG A 5 -8.96 13.27 12.18
CA ARG A 5 -9.26 12.04 11.42
C ARG A 5 -8.70 12.11 9.99
N LEU A 6 -8.83 13.26 9.33
CA LEU A 6 -8.24 13.48 8.00
C LEU A 6 -6.72 13.34 8.03
N LEU A 7 -6.04 13.96 9.00
CA LEU A 7 -4.60 13.85 9.16
C LEU A 7 -4.17 12.41 9.49
N LEU A 8 -4.94 11.71 10.32
CA LEU A 8 -4.72 10.30 10.63
C LEU A 8 -4.85 9.44 9.37
N GLN A 9 -5.92 9.59 8.60
CA GLN A 9 -6.13 8.85 7.35
C GLN A 9 -5.04 9.16 6.31
N PHE A 10 -4.64 10.43 6.18
CA PHE A 10 -3.54 10.83 5.30
C PHE A 10 -2.21 10.19 5.73
N ALA A 11 -1.91 10.21 7.04
CA ALA A 11 -0.72 9.58 7.58
C ALA A 11 -0.72 8.06 7.37
N LEU A 12 -1.84 7.38 7.63
CA LEU A 12 -1.99 5.93 7.42
C LEU A 12 -1.89 5.57 5.93
N GLY A 13 -2.52 6.36 5.07
CA GLY A 13 -2.50 6.19 3.61
C GLY A 13 -1.11 6.27 2.99
N ILE A 14 -0.14 6.90 3.67
CA ILE A 14 1.26 6.96 3.25
C ILE A 14 2.11 5.95 4.02
N ALA A 15 2.02 5.95 5.35
CA ALA A 15 2.90 5.20 6.23
C ALA A 15 2.73 3.69 6.09
N LEU A 16 1.48 3.20 5.99
CA LEU A 16 1.21 1.77 5.84
C LEU A 16 1.75 1.20 4.52
N PRO A 17 1.42 1.75 3.33
CA PRO A 17 1.97 1.22 2.09
C PRO A 17 3.49 1.39 2.03
N TYR A 18 4.05 2.49 2.54
CA TYR A 18 5.49 2.65 2.66
C TYR A 18 6.13 1.53 3.50
N ALA A 19 5.60 1.25 4.69
CA ALA A 19 6.12 0.24 5.59
C ALA A 19 6.05 -1.17 4.98
N VAL A 20 4.91 -1.52 4.38
CA VAL A 20 4.72 -2.84 3.74
C VAL A 20 5.68 -2.99 2.55
N GLN A 21 5.79 -1.98 1.68
CA GLN A 21 6.70 -2.03 0.54
C GLN A 21 8.17 -2.04 0.98
N ARG A 22 8.53 -1.31 2.04
CA ARG A 22 9.88 -1.30 2.61
C ARG A 22 10.28 -2.67 3.14
N TRP A 23 9.35 -3.35 3.79
CA TRP A 23 9.50 -4.70 4.32
C TRP A 23 9.58 -5.74 3.20
N ASP A 24 8.68 -5.69 2.21
CA ASP A 24 8.70 -6.57 1.03
C ASP A 24 10.03 -6.40 0.28
N LYS A 25 10.48 -5.16 0.03
CA LYS A 25 11.78 -4.85 -0.61
C LYS A 25 12.97 -5.49 0.10
N GLY A 26 12.94 -5.54 1.44
CA GLY A 26 13.98 -6.16 2.26
C GLY A 26 14.05 -7.68 2.11
N ARG A 27 12.94 -8.32 1.75
CA ARG A 27 12.84 -9.78 1.55
C ARG A 27 13.03 -10.23 0.11
N LEU A 28 12.98 -9.29 -0.84
CA LEU A 28 13.22 -9.61 -2.25
C LEU A 28 14.70 -9.99 -2.49
N PRO A 29 14.95 -11.01 -3.34
CA PRO A 29 16.29 -11.28 -3.88
C PRO A 29 16.87 -10.06 -4.61
N GLU A 30 18.20 -9.99 -4.67
CA GLU A 30 18.98 -8.91 -5.31
C GLU A 30 18.41 -8.53 -6.69
N GLU A 31 18.19 -9.53 -7.55
CA GLU A 31 17.71 -9.33 -8.92
C GLU A 31 16.33 -8.68 -8.98
N ARG A 32 15.41 -9.05 -8.08
CA ARG A 32 14.07 -8.46 -8.00
C ARG A 32 14.12 -7.06 -7.41
N ARG A 33 15.01 -6.85 -6.44
CA ARG A 33 15.24 -5.54 -5.82
C ARG A 33 15.81 -4.53 -6.82
N ALA A 34 16.69 -4.97 -7.72
CA ALA A 34 17.24 -4.13 -8.79
C ALA A 34 16.18 -3.65 -9.79
N ARG A 35 15.08 -4.42 -9.95
CA ARG A 35 13.93 -4.03 -10.80
C ARG A 35 12.92 -3.14 -10.09
N ALA A 36 12.94 -3.11 -8.75
CA ALA A 36 12.06 -2.27 -7.97
C ALA A 36 12.31 -0.78 -8.28
N TRP A 37 11.32 0.06 -7.98
CA TRP A 37 11.50 1.49 -8.09
C TRP A 37 12.70 1.98 -7.26
N ASN A 38 13.42 2.96 -7.83
CA ASN A 38 14.38 3.76 -7.08
C ASN A 38 13.65 4.56 -5.98
N ALA A 39 14.41 5.16 -5.06
CA ALA A 39 13.84 5.86 -3.91
C ALA A 39 12.88 7.00 -4.31
N ALA A 40 13.20 7.76 -5.36
CA ALA A 40 12.39 8.89 -5.80
C ALA A 40 11.06 8.45 -6.42
N THR A 41 11.09 7.52 -7.38
CA THR A 41 9.87 6.98 -8.01
C THR A 41 9.01 6.24 -7.00
N TRP A 42 9.64 5.52 -6.06
CA TRP A 42 8.94 4.84 -4.99
C TRP A 42 8.23 5.82 -4.05
N GLY A 43 8.93 6.87 -3.61
CA GLY A 43 8.36 7.91 -2.77
C GLY A 43 7.21 8.66 -3.46
N ALA A 44 7.38 9.00 -4.74
CA ALA A 44 6.34 9.64 -5.54
C ALA A 44 5.09 8.75 -5.69
N ALA A 45 5.28 7.45 -5.93
CA ALA A 45 4.16 6.51 -6.06
C ALA A 45 3.36 6.39 -4.76
N VAL A 46 4.05 6.28 -3.62
CA VAL A 46 3.38 6.23 -2.31
C VAL A 46 2.69 7.55 -1.99
N TRP A 47 3.35 8.69 -2.22
CA TRP A 47 2.79 10.00 -1.93
C TRP A 47 1.52 10.30 -2.74
N TRP A 48 1.53 9.97 -4.03
CA TRP A 48 0.43 10.34 -4.92
C TRP A 48 -0.72 9.33 -4.93
N TYR A 49 -0.41 8.04 -4.75
CA TYR A 49 -1.41 6.96 -4.90
C TYR A 49 -1.70 6.23 -3.59
N GLY A 50 -0.93 6.46 -2.52
CA GLY A 50 -1.13 5.82 -1.22
C GLY A 50 -1.24 4.30 -1.34
N PRO A 51 -2.34 3.67 -0.86
CA PRO A 51 -2.54 2.23 -0.95
C PRO A 51 -2.56 1.68 -2.39
N LEU A 52 -3.04 2.45 -3.38
CA LEU A 52 -3.11 1.98 -4.78
C LEU A 52 -1.72 1.72 -5.38
N SER A 53 -0.68 2.35 -4.83
CA SER A 53 0.71 2.08 -5.23
C SER A 53 1.11 0.61 -5.06
N MET A 54 0.44 -0.14 -4.18
CA MET A 54 0.69 -1.56 -3.93
C MET A 54 0.48 -2.44 -5.17
N ILE A 55 -0.47 -2.08 -6.04
CA ILE A 55 -0.77 -2.84 -7.27
C ILE A 55 0.43 -2.76 -8.22
N ALA A 56 0.87 -1.53 -8.49
CA ALA A 56 2.02 -1.28 -9.36
C ALA A 56 3.34 -1.78 -8.73
N TRP A 57 3.48 -1.70 -7.39
CA TRP A 57 4.58 -2.32 -6.67
C TRP A 57 4.66 -3.83 -6.92
N GLY A 58 3.52 -4.53 -6.85
CA GLY A 58 3.41 -5.95 -7.13
C GLY A 58 3.85 -6.30 -8.56
N TRP A 59 3.45 -5.51 -9.56
CA TRP A 59 3.92 -5.66 -10.94
C TRP A 59 5.43 -5.50 -11.05
N VAL A 60 5.98 -4.38 -10.57
CA VAL A 60 7.38 -4.02 -10.80
C VAL A 60 8.36 -4.97 -10.12
N THR A 61 7.99 -5.53 -8.97
CA THR A 61 8.82 -6.46 -8.20
C THR A 61 8.73 -7.91 -8.66
N ARG A 62 7.64 -8.31 -9.33
CA ARG A 62 7.35 -9.72 -9.68
C ARG A 62 7.28 -9.99 -11.18
N ARG A 63 7.29 -8.95 -12.02
CA ARG A 63 7.43 -9.12 -13.47
C ARG A 63 8.83 -9.67 -13.82
N GLU A 64 8.83 -10.59 -14.78
CA GLU A 64 10.04 -11.13 -15.41
C GLU A 64 9.90 -10.97 -16.94
N THR A 65 10.96 -11.23 -17.70
CA THR A 65 10.93 -11.12 -19.17
C THR A 65 10.19 -12.30 -19.80
N GLY A 66 9.52 -12.04 -20.94
CA GLY A 66 8.78 -13.07 -21.68
C GLY A 66 7.37 -13.34 -21.14
N LEU A 67 6.68 -14.30 -21.77
CA LEU A 67 5.25 -14.57 -21.55
C LEU A 67 4.96 -15.10 -20.14
N VAL A 68 5.81 -16.00 -19.63
CA VAL A 68 5.72 -16.50 -18.25
C VAL A 68 5.96 -15.38 -17.23
N GLY A 69 6.87 -14.45 -17.56
CA GLY A 69 7.15 -13.30 -16.73
C GLY A 69 6.00 -12.28 -16.67
N ALA A 70 5.23 -12.15 -17.75
CA ALA A 70 4.01 -11.35 -17.77
C ALA A 70 2.90 -11.96 -16.88
N VAL A 71 2.71 -13.29 -16.92
CA VAL A 71 1.76 -13.98 -16.04
C VAL A 71 2.16 -13.83 -14.57
N ARG A 72 3.45 -13.98 -14.24
CA ARG A 72 3.98 -13.72 -12.88
C ARG A 72 3.78 -12.27 -12.45
N GLY A 73 3.97 -11.32 -13.38
CA GLY A 73 3.67 -9.91 -13.14
C GLY A 73 2.20 -9.67 -12.82
N ALA A 74 1.28 -10.27 -13.59
CA ALA A 74 -0.17 -10.16 -13.37
C ALA A 74 -0.57 -10.75 -12.01
N PHE A 75 -0.02 -11.92 -11.65
CA PHE A 75 -0.19 -12.48 -10.31
C PHE A 75 0.35 -11.53 -9.22
N GLY A 76 1.48 -10.87 -9.49
CA GLY A 76 2.01 -9.84 -8.62
C GLY A 76 1.07 -8.65 -8.43
N MET A 77 0.36 -8.22 -9.47
CA MET A 77 -0.68 -7.18 -9.36
C MET A 77 -1.84 -7.63 -8.48
N VAL A 78 -2.28 -8.89 -8.59
CA VAL A 78 -3.33 -9.44 -7.72
C VAL A 78 -2.88 -9.42 -6.26
N LEU A 79 -1.66 -9.87 -5.96
CA LEU A 79 -1.11 -9.76 -4.60
C LEU A 79 -1.00 -8.31 -4.13
N GLY A 80 -0.62 -7.40 -5.03
CA GLY A 80 -0.61 -5.96 -4.77
C GLY A 80 -2.00 -5.39 -4.47
N ALA A 81 -3.04 -5.84 -5.16
CA ALA A 81 -4.43 -5.46 -4.92
C ALA A 81 -4.95 -6.01 -3.59
N VAL A 82 -4.62 -7.26 -3.26
CA VAL A 82 -4.92 -7.83 -1.93
C VAL A 82 -4.23 -7.03 -0.83
N ALA A 83 -2.95 -6.68 -1.02
CA ALA A 83 -2.22 -5.86 -0.05
C ALA A 83 -2.78 -4.44 0.07
N CYS A 84 -3.22 -3.83 -1.05
CA CYS A 84 -3.95 -2.56 -1.06
C CYS A 84 -5.22 -2.66 -0.20
N LEU A 85 -6.04 -3.69 -0.43
CA LEU A 85 -7.26 -3.93 0.32
C LEU A 85 -6.98 -4.10 1.82
N LEU A 86 -5.97 -4.89 2.18
CA LEU A 86 -5.56 -5.08 3.57
C LEU A 86 -5.13 -3.77 4.23
N VAL A 87 -4.37 -2.93 3.53
CA VAL A 87 -3.97 -1.59 4.04
C VAL A 87 -5.21 -0.71 4.27
N VAL A 88 -6.17 -0.72 3.36
CA VAL A 88 -7.42 0.03 3.50
C VAL A 88 -8.22 -0.48 4.71
N LEU A 89 -8.39 -1.80 4.85
CA LEU A 89 -9.10 -2.40 5.97
C LEU A 89 -8.44 -2.09 7.32
N VAL A 90 -7.11 -2.14 7.39
CA VAL A 90 -6.37 -1.73 8.59
C VAL A 90 -6.57 -0.24 8.88
N SER A 91 -6.53 0.62 7.85
CA SER A 91 -6.75 2.06 8.01
C SER A 91 -8.14 2.36 8.56
N LEU A 92 -9.17 1.68 8.03
CA LEU A 92 -10.55 1.77 8.52
C LEU A 92 -10.67 1.28 9.97
N GLY A 93 -10.03 0.15 10.31
CA GLY A 93 -10.02 -0.36 11.67
C GLY A 93 -9.37 0.60 12.67
N VAL A 94 -8.27 1.25 12.28
CA VAL A 94 -7.60 2.25 13.11
C VAL A 94 -8.46 3.50 13.29
N ASP A 95 -9.09 4.00 12.23
CA ASP A 95 -10.00 5.15 12.31
C ASP A 95 -11.24 4.83 13.16
N LEU A 96 -11.79 3.62 13.06
CA LEU A 96 -12.90 3.15 13.90
C LEU A 96 -12.50 3.07 15.38
N ALA A 97 -11.35 2.46 15.67
CA ALA A 97 -10.83 2.36 17.03
C ALA A 97 -10.56 3.75 17.63
N PHE A 98 -10.04 4.67 16.82
CA PHE A 98 -9.86 6.07 17.20
C PHE A 98 -11.21 6.74 17.50
N ALA A 99 -12.20 6.63 16.61
CA ALA A 99 -13.52 7.21 16.83
C ALA A 99 -14.17 6.68 18.12
N TRP A 100 -14.11 5.36 18.33
CA TRP A 100 -14.60 4.72 19.54
C TRP A 100 -13.91 5.23 20.81
N ALA A 101 -12.58 5.30 20.81
CA ALA A 101 -11.78 5.74 21.97
C ALA A 101 -12.06 7.20 22.39
N PHE A 102 -12.44 8.05 21.44
CA PHE A 102 -12.71 9.47 21.67
C PHE A 102 -14.22 9.81 21.67
N GLY A 103 -15.11 8.81 21.66
CA GLY A 103 -16.56 9.00 21.70
C GLY A 103 -17.13 9.75 20.49
N LEU A 104 -16.47 9.63 19.33
CA LEU A 104 -16.88 10.27 18.09
C LEU A 104 -17.93 9.42 17.36
N PRO A 105 -18.81 10.05 16.56
CA PRO A 105 -19.75 9.32 15.72
C PRO A 105 -18.99 8.40 14.75
N ILE A 106 -19.41 7.14 14.74
CA ILE A 106 -18.91 6.13 13.81
C ILE A 106 -19.69 6.27 12.52
N ASP A 107 -19.01 6.73 11.49
CA ASP A 107 -19.58 6.91 10.16
C ASP A 107 -19.26 5.64 9.35
N LEU A 108 -20.25 4.78 9.16
CA LEU A 108 -20.08 3.49 8.45
C LEU A 108 -20.25 3.60 6.93
N GLY A 109 -20.54 4.81 6.44
CA GLY A 109 -20.95 5.05 5.06
C GLY A 109 -22.40 4.59 4.85
N ASP A 110 -23.26 5.54 4.48
CA ASP A 110 -24.62 5.27 4.01
C ASP A 110 -24.61 4.56 2.64
#